data_AF-A0A3A2IXQ1-F1
#
_entry.id   AF-A0A3A2IXQ1-F1
#
_cell.length_a   1.000
_cell.length_b   1.000
_cell.length_c   1.000
_cell.angle_alpha   90.00
_cell.angle_beta   90.00
_cell.angle_gamma   90.00
#
_symmetry.space_group_name_H-M   'P 1'
#
loop_
_entity.id
_entity.type
_entity.pdbx_description
1 polymer ?
#
loop_
_entity_poly.entity_id
_entity_poly.type
_entity_poly.pdbx_seq_one_letter_code
_entity_poly.pdbx_strand_id
1 'polypeptide(L)' 'MLDAVLQRLDLQTLKITAEVLHTPQLQRWLSSFGPDIEIPSPLVLRELMATRHQQAAELYK' A
#
# COMPACT_ATOMS: atom_id res chain seq x y z
N MET A 1 18.56 -6.50 -9.03
CA MET A 1 17.37 -5.99 -9.75
C MET A 1 16.19 -6.32 -8.87
N LEU A 2 15.33 -5.36 -8.54
CA LEU A 2 14.05 -5.68 -7.89
C LEU A 2 13.09 -6.03 -9.03
N ASP A 3 12.67 -7.29 -9.08
CA ASP A 3 11.74 -7.76 -10.10
C ASP A 3 10.33 -7.35 -9.69
N ALA A 4 9.72 -6.48 -10.49
CA ALA A 4 8.34 -6.07 -10.33
C ALA A 4 7.50 -6.70 -11.45
N VAL A 5 6.42 -7.37 -11.08
CA VAL A 5 5.43 -7.93 -11.99
C VAL A 5 4.23 -6.98 -12.03
N LEU A 6 3.89 -6.51 -13.22
CA LEU A 6 2.71 -5.68 -13.45
C LEU A 6 1.63 -6.49 -14.17
N GLN A 7 0.42 -6.43 -13.66
CA GLN A 7 -0.77 -7.01 -14.27
C GLN A 7 -1.87 -5.95 -14.34
N ARG A 8 -2.39 -5.69 -15.54
CA ARG A 8 -3.57 -4.84 -15.70
C ARG A 8 -4.82 -5.62 -15.29
N LEU A 9 -5.59 -5.10 -14.34
CA LEU A 9 -6.85 -5.70 -13.94
C LEU A 9 -8.00 -5.17 -14.80
N ASP A 10 -7.98 -3.86 -15.11
CA ASP A 10 -8.94 -3.21 -16.00
C ASP A 10 -8.33 -1.93 -16.64
N LEU A 11 -9.18 -1.04 -17.17
CA LEU A 11 -8.73 0.19 -17.84
C LEU A 11 -8.04 1.18 -16.88
N GLN A 12 -8.35 1.15 -15.58
CA GLN A 12 -7.94 2.12 -14.57
C GLN A 12 -7.15 1.50 -13.42
N THR A 13 -7.14 0.18 -13.27
CA THR A 13 -6.48 -0.50 -12.14
C THR A 13 -5.33 -1.41 -12.58
N LEU A 14 -4.18 -1.24 -11.90
CA LEU A 14 -3.00 -2.07 -12.05
C LEU A 14 -2.72 -2.82 -10.76
N LYS A 15 -2.49 -4.13 -10.86
CA LYS A 15 -1.90 -4.94 -9.80
C LYS A 15 -0.39 -4.96 -9.99
N ILE A 16 0.33 -4.55 -8.96
CA ILE A 16 1.79 -4.55 -8.93
C ILE A 16 2.22 -5.51 -7.82
N THR A 17 3.05 -6.48 -8.17
CA THR A 17 3.73 -7.35 -7.22
C THR A 17 5.21 -7.05 -7.30
N ALA A 18 5.83 -6.65 -6.20
CA ALA A 18 7.26 -6.38 -6.15
C ALA A 18 7.83 -6.90 -4.84
N GLU A 19 9.04 -7.46 -4.91
CA GLU A 19 9.86 -7.67 -3.72
C GLU A 19 10.51 -6.34 -3.35
N VAL A 20 10.34 -5.89 -2.11
CA VAL A 20 10.87 -4.62 -1.63
C VAL A 20 11.33 -4.76 -0.19
N LEU A 21 12.34 -3.99 0.19
CA LEU A 21 12.79 -3.93 1.58
C LEU A 21 11.72 -3.28 2.46
N HIS A 22 11.38 -3.95 3.56
CA HIS A 22 10.45 -3.42 4.55
C HIS A 22 11.10 -2.29 5.35
N THR A 23 10.91 -1.05 4.90
CA THR A 23 11.53 0.14 5.48
C THR A 23 10.48 1.16 5.93
N PRO A 24 10.78 2.04 6.90
CA PRO A 24 9.87 3.14 7.26
C PRO A 24 9.53 4.07 6.09
N GLN A 25 10.46 4.23 5.14
CA GLN A 25 10.25 5.01 3.91
C GLN A 25 9.16 4.39 3.04
N LEU A 26 9.17 3.07 2.87
CA LEU A 26 8.11 2.35 2.15
C LEU A 26 6.75 2.58 2.80
N GLN A 27 6.63 2.43 4.12
CA GLN A 27 5.36 2.64 4.82
C GLN A 27 4.84 4.06 4.66
N ARG A 28 5.73 5.07 4.76
CA ARG A 28 5.36 6.48 4.56
C ARG A 28 4.87 6.73 3.14
N TRP A 29 5.57 6.18 2.15
CA TRP A 29 5.19 6.29 0.74
C TRP A 29 3.83 5.63 0.48
N LEU A 30 3.61 4.40 0.95
CA LEU A 30 2.32 3.71 0.84
C LEU A 30 1.18 4.49 1.49
N SER A 31 1.41 5.08 2.66
CA SER A 31 0.39 5.89 3.36
C SER A 31 0.01 7.17 2.60
N SER A 32 0.86 7.65 1.68
CA SER A 32 0.66 8.92 0.95
C SER A 32 -0.38 8.83 -0.17
N PHE A 33 -0.69 7.62 -0.66
CA PHE A 33 -1.65 7.41 -1.74
C PHE A 33 -3.11 7.48 -1.27
N GLY A 34 -3.36 7.33 0.04
CA GLY A 34 -4.73 7.32 0.58
C GLY A 34 -5.60 6.25 -0.10
N PRO A 35 -6.77 6.61 -0.68
CA PRO A 35 -7.69 5.66 -1.29
C PRO A 35 -7.24 5.11 -2.66
N ASP A 36 -6.19 5.65 -3.27
CA ASP A 36 -5.75 5.27 -4.61
C ASP A 36 -4.97 3.93 -4.66
N ILE A 37 -4.65 3.36 -3.49
CA ILE A 37 -3.95 2.09 -3.37
C ILE A 37 -4.68 1.13 -2.43
N GLU A 38 -4.71 -0.14 -2.83
CA GLU A 38 -5.08 -1.25 -1.94
C GLU A 38 -3.87 -2.18 -1.78
N ILE A 39 -3.59 -2.61 -0.55
CA ILE A 39 -2.54 -3.58 -0.25
C ILE A 39 -3.18 -4.94 0.03
N PRO A 40 -3.19 -5.86 -0.94
CA PRO A 40 -3.81 -7.16 -0.72
C PRO A 40 -2.94 -8.14 0.07
N SER A 41 -1.62 -7.96 0.04
CA SER A 41 -0.65 -8.86 0.67
C SER A 41 0.68 -8.13 0.85
N PRO A 42 1.49 -8.46 1.88
CA PRO A 42 1.21 -9.40 2.97
C PRO A 42 0.20 -8.87 3.99
N LEU A 43 -0.49 -9.77 4.69
CA LEU A 43 -1.54 -9.43 5.68
C LEU A 43 -1.04 -8.42 6.72
N VAL A 44 0.17 -8.63 7.24
CA VAL A 44 0.79 -7.74 8.24
C VAL A 44 0.91 -6.30 7.74
N LEU A 45 1.29 -6.12 6.46
CA LEU A 45 1.42 -4.77 5.88
C LEU A 45 0.03 -4.14 5.66
N ARG A 46 -0.95 -4.94 5.23
CA ARG A 46 -2.34 -4.49 5.07
C ARG A 46 -2.92 -3.99 6.39
N GLU A 47 -2.80 -4.77 7.45
CA GLU A 47 -3.31 -4.42 8.79
C GLU A 47 -2.62 -3.18 9.35
N LEU A 48 -1.31 -3.06 9.14
CA LEU A 48 -0.56 -1.88 9.55
C LEU A 48 -1.07 -0.61 8.85
N MET A 49 -1.28 -0.64 7.53
CA MET A 49 -1.78 0.53 6.80
C MET A 49 -3.23 0.85 7.18
N ALA A 50 -4.10 -0.15 7.35
CA ALA A 50 -5.47 0.05 7.80
C ALA A 50 -5.53 0.77 9.16
N THR A 51 -4.69 0.32 10.11
CA THR A 51 -4.59 0.95 11.44
C THR A 51 -4.14 2.40 11.35
N ARG A 52 -3.13 2.70 10.51
CA ARG A 52 -2.64 4.08 10.31
C ARG A 52 -3.71 4.98 9.72
N HIS A 53 -4.48 4.50 8.73
CA HIS A 53 -5.57 5.28 8.14
C HIS A 53 -6.70 5.54 9.14
N GLN A 54 -7.05 4.55 9.97
CA GLN A 54 -8.04 4.73 11.05
C GLN A 54 -7.59 5.78 12.06
N GLN A 55 -6.34 5.69 12.54
CA GLN A 55 -5.77 6.68 13.46
C GLN A 55 -5.73 8.09 12.86
N ALA A 56 -5.34 8.21 11.59
CA ALA A 56 -5.35 9.49 10.89
C ALA A 56 -6.77 10.05 10.79
N ALA A 57 -7.77 9.22 10.45
CA ALA A 57 -9.16 9.65 10.39
C ALA A 57 -9.68 10.12 11.77
N GLU A 58 -9.27 9.49 12.87
CA GLU A 58 -9.63 9.93 14.22
C GLU A 58 -9.06 11.30 14.61
N LEU A 59 -7.86 11.64 14.12
CA LEU A 59 -7.20 12.92 14.41
C LEU A 59 -7.83 14.13 13.70
N TYR A 60 -8.54 13.91 12.59
CA TYR A 60 -9.14 14.96 11.77
C TYR A 60 -10.69 14.92 11.76
N LYS A 61 -11.31 14.29 12.78
CA LYS A 61 -12.75 14.40 13.06
C LYS A 61 -13.10 15.78 13.61
#